data_AF-A0A7L4TST5-F1
#
_entry.id   AF-A0A7L4TST5-F1
#
_cell.length_a   1.000
_cell.length_b   1.000
_cell.length_c   1.000
_cell.angle_alpha   90.00
_cell.angle_beta   90.00
_cell.angle_gamma   90.00
#
_symmetry.space_group_name_H-M   'P 1'
#
loop_
_entity.id
_entity.type
_entity.pdbx_description
1 polymer ?
#
loop_
_entity_poly.entity_id
_entity_poly.type
_entity_poly.pdbx_seq_one_letter_code
_entity_poly.pdbx_strand_id
1 'polypeptide(L)'
;NFFFSFGYLEEEGIVATDISNFERTNIRLNSTHKITPWLTFGENFGYSRNKSVGIGNTNSEYGGPLSSATNLDPLTPVVVTDPARLSQFPYNQDLPFLRDASGNPYGISQQVAQEIINPLAYIKTRLGNFGYSDNFVGNTYLEAEPIEGLVFRSNLGVKLSYWGDETFTPINYLNAS
;
A
#
# COMPACT_ATOMS: atom_id res chain seq x y z
N ASN A 1 -12.13 -35.47 -1.40
CA ASN A 1 -12.19 -34.30 -2.31
C ASN A 1 -11.13 -33.31 -1.91
N PHE A 2 -10.42 -32.74 -2.88
CA PHE A 2 -9.38 -31.74 -2.68
C PHE A 2 -9.64 -30.55 -3.59
N PHE A 3 -9.40 -29.35 -3.06
CA PHE A 3 -9.51 -28.09 -3.78
C PHE A 3 -8.32 -27.20 -3.41
N PHE A 4 -7.74 -26.58 -4.43
CA PHE A 4 -6.70 -25.58 -4.30
C PHE A 4 -7.03 -24.40 -5.20
N SER A 5 -6.86 -23.19 -4.70
CA SER A 5 -6.90 -21.98 -5.52
C SER A 5 -5.81 -21.00 -5.10
N PHE A 6 -5.29 -20.30 -6.10
CA PHE A 6 -4.36 -19.19 -5.96
C PHE A 6 -4.96 -17.97 -6.66
N GLY A 7 -4.78 -16.79 -6.09
CA GLY A 7 -5.20 -15.53 -6.69
C GLY A 7 -4.17 -14.44 -6.44
N TYR A 8 -3.90 -13.66 -7.47
CA TYR A 8 -3.10 -12.44 -7.42
C TYR A 8 -3.94 -11.28 -7.99
N LEU A 9 -3.90 -10.15 -7.31
CA LEU A 9 -4.54 -8.91 -7.71
C LEU A 9 -3.53 -7.78 -7.53
N GLU A 10 -3.43 -6.92 -8.52
CA GLU A 10 -2.63 -5.71 -8.51
C GLU A 10 -3.51 -4.58 -9.05
N GLU A 11 -3.57 -3.47 -8.33
CA GLU A 11 -4.33 -2.28 -8.68
C GLU A 11 -3.44 -1.05 -8.55
N GLU A 12 -3.32 -0.30 -9.64
CA GLU A 12 -2.61 0.97 -9.70
C GLU A 12 -3.61 2.12 -9.52
N GLY A 13 -3.30 3.01 -8.58
CA GLY A 13 -4.05 4.24 -8.39
C GLY A 13 -3.82 5.21 -9.54
N ILE A 14 -4.88 5.91 -9.95
CA ILE A 14 -4.84 6.88 -11.07
C ILE A 14 -4.09 8.18 -10.72
N VAL A 15 -3.91 8.49 -9.44
CA VAL A 15 -3.17 9.65 -8.95
C VAL A 15 -1.92 9.18 -8.21
N ALA A 16 -0.75 9.69 -8.60
CA ALA A 16 0.52 9.39 -7.95
C ALA A 16 0.77 7.87 -7.80
N THR A 17 0.64 7.13 -8.90
CA THR A 17 0.70 5.64 -8.97
C THR A 17 1.88 5.04 -8.21
N ASP A 18 3.06 5.66 -8.28
CA ASP A 18 4.26 5.24 -7.55
C ASP A 18 4.06 5.12 -6.03
N ILE A 19 3.11 5.86 -5.47
CA ILE A 19 2.74 5.89 -4.04
C ILE A 19 1.24 5.65 -3.82
N SER A 20 0.57 5.06 -4.80
CA SER A 20 -0.85 4.73 -4.74
C SER A 20 -1.07 3.41 -5.47
N ASN A 21 -0.92 2.30 -4.77
CA ASN A 21 -1.10 0.97 -5.35
C ASN A 21 -1.51 -0.05 -4.28
N PHE A 22 -2.14 -1.13 -4.74
CA PHE A 22 -2.60 -2.21 -3.90
C PHE A 22 -2.28 -3.55 -4.54
N GLU A 23 -1.66 -4.44 -3.77
CA GLU A 23 -1.38 -5.81 -4.17
C GLU A 23 -2.01 -6.78 -3.17
N ARG A 24 -2.63 -7.85 -3.68
CA ARG A 24 -3.18 -8.92 -2.87
C ARG A 24 -2.87 -10.28 -3.47
N THR A 25 -2.19 -11.10 -2.67
CA THR A 25 -2.03 -12.53 -2.95
C THR A 25 -2.91 -13.33 -2.01
N ASN A 26 -3.61 -14.33 -2.53
CA ASN A 26 -4.42 -15.24 -1.72
C ASN A 26 -4.22 -16.70 -2.14
N ILE A 27 -4.33 -17.59 -1.14
CA ILE A 27 -4.26 -19.03 -1.30
C ILE A 27 -5.42 -19.63 -0.52
N ARG A 28 -6.11 -20.61 -1.10
CA ARG A 28 -7.11 -21.43 -0.41
C ARG A 28 -6.89 -22.90 -0.68
N LEU A 29 -6.96 -23.68 0.38
CA LEU A 29 -6.84 -25.13 0.40
C LEU A 29 -8.06 -25.69 1.12
N ASN A 30 -8.82 -26.57 0.47
CA ASN A 30 -9.88 -27.33 1.14
C ASN A 30 -9.66 -28.81 0.88
N SER A 31 -9.81 -29.63 1.91
CA SER A 31 -9.76 -31.08 1.76
C SER A 31 -10.86 -31.75 2.58
N THR A 32 -11.29 -32.91 2.10
CA THR A 32 -12.26 -33.76 2.80
C THR A 32 -11.88 -35.20 2.55
N HIS A 33 -11.65 -35.91 3.64
CA HIS A 33 -11.13 -37.25 3.72
C HIS A 33 -12.14 -38.14 4.44
N LYS A 34 -12.68 -39.13 3.73
CA LYS A 34 -13.39 -40.24 4.36
C LYS A 34 -12.34 -41.23 4.86
N ILE A 35 -12.07 -41.22 6.17
CA ILE A 35 -11.08 -42.10 6.79
C ILE A 35 -11.66 -43.52 6.90
N THR A 36 -12.92 -43.61 7.32
CA THR A 36 -13.73 -44.84 7.31
C THR A 36 -15.14 -44.51 6.79
N PRO A 37 -16.01 -45.49 6.51
CA PRO A 37 -17.39 -45.21 6.11
C PRO A 37 -18.18 -44.37 7.12
N TRP A 38 -17.83 -44.47 8.41
CA TRP A 38 -18.47 -43.74 9.51
C TRP A 38 -17.68 -42.51 9.97
N LEU A 39 -16.50 -42.22 9.42
CA LEU A 39 -15.63 -41.13 9.89
C LEU A 39 -15.09 -40.28 8.73
N THR A 40 -15.46 -39.00 8.72
CA THR A 40 -14.99 -38.00 7.76
C THR A 40 -14.23 -36.89 8.48
N PHE A 41 -13.04 -36.57 7.99
CA PHE A 41 -12.26 -35.41 8.40
C PHE A 41 -12.25 -34.39 7.26
N GLY A 42 -12.39 -33.11 7.56
CA GLY A 42 -12.23 -32.07 6.56
C GLY A 42 -11.58 -30.82 7.12
N GLU A 43 -10.96 -30.07 6.24
CA GLU A 43 -10.26 -28.83 6.56
C GLU A 43 -10.47 -27.79 5.45
N ASN A 44 -10.42 -26.54 5.85
CA ASN A 44 -10.40 -25.38 4.99
C ASN A 44 -9.35 -24.42 5.56
N PHE A 45 -8.43 -24.01 4.72
CA PHE A 45 -7.37 -23.08 5.06
C PHE A 45 -7.30 -21.99 4.00
N GLY A 46 -7.20 -20.75 4.46
CA GLY A 46 -7.05 -19.56 3.65
C GLY A 46 -5.92 -18.70 4.19
N TYR A 47 -5.07 -18.24 3.27
CA TYR A 47 -4.07 -17.24 3.53
C TYR A 47 -4.26 -16.07 2.57
N SER A 48 -4.09 -14.84 3.06
CA SER A 48 -3.96 -13.68 2.18
C SER A 48 -2.95 -12.68 2.71
N ARG A 49 -2.05 -12.25 1.81
CA ARG A 49 -1.13 -11.13 1.99
C ARG A 49 -1.69 -9.94 1.23
N ASN A 50 -1.88 -8.81 1.91
CA ASN A 50 -2.14 -7.54 1.26
C ASN A 50 -0.91 -6.63 1.45
N LYS A 51 -0.56 -5.88 0.42
CA LYS A 51 0.38 -4.77 0.48
C LYS A 51 -0.35 -3.55 -0.09
N SER A 52 -0.32 -2.43 0.64
CA SER A 52 -1.06 -1.24 0.28
C SER A 52 -0.17 -0.03 0.44
N VAL A 53 -0.13 0.81 -0.59
CA VAL A 53 0.56 2.10 -0.56
C VAL A 53 -0.49 3.18 -0.74
N GLY A 54 -0.59 4.06 0.26
CA GLY A 54 -1.49 5.20 0.21
C GLY A 54 -0.74 6.49 -0.10
N ILE A 55 -1.43 7.43 -0.74
CA ILE A 55 -0.94 8.80 -0.99
C ILE A 55 -0.63 9.55 0.31
N GLY A 56 -1.06 9.04 1.46
CA GLY A 56 -0.73 9.51 2.80
C GLY A 56 -1.38 10.81 3.25
N ASN A 57 -1.77 11.68 2.31
CA ASN A 57 -2.74 12.75 2.56
C ASN A 57 -4.18 12.24 2.39
N THR A 58 -4.55 11.25 3.19
CA THR A 58 -5.90 10.65 3.16
C THR A 58 -6.85 11.47 4.02
N ASN A 59 -8.05 11.75 3.52
CA ASN A 59 -9.08 12.54 4.21
C ASN A 59 -8.64 13.96 4.58
N SER A 60 -7.85 14.60 3.70
CA SER A 60 -7.43 15.99 3.85
C SER A 60 -7.46 16.68 2.49
N GLU A 61 -8.04 17.87 2.44
CA GLU A 61 -8.08 18.73 1.25
C GLU A 61 -6.81 19.56 1.06
N TYR A 62 -5.90 19.55 2.02
CA TYR A 62 -4.69 20.38 2.03
C TYR A 62 -3.41 19.52 2.03
N GLY A 63 -2.31 20.02 1.47
CA GLY A 63 -1.00 19.33 1.53
C GLY A 63 -0.83 18.09 0.65
N GLY A 64 -1.89 17.64 -0.03
CA GLY A 64 -1.86 16.44 -0.87
C GLY A 64 -1.35 16.70 -2.30
N PRO A 65 -0.96 15.64 -3.03
CA PRO A 65 -0.48 15.77 -4.40
C PRO A 65 -1.55 16.32 -5.35
N LEU A 66 -2.82 15.95 -5.15
CA LEU A 66 -3.93 16.45 -5.98
C LEU A 66 -4.26 17.92 -5.69
N SER A 67 -4.41 18.28 -4.40
CA SER A 67 -4.67 19.67 -3.98
C SER A 67 -3.53 20.59 -4.39
N SER A 68 -2.29 20.11 -4.28
CA SER A 68 -1.14 20.87 -4.76
C SER A 68 -1.14 21.02 -6.28
N ALA A 69 -1.48 19.96 -7.04
CA ALA A 69 -1.56 20.05 -8.50
C ALA A 69 -2.60 21.06 -8.99
N THR A 70 -3.70 21.25 -8.27
CA THR A 70 -4.75 22.21 -8.65
C THR A 70 -4.46 23.65 -8.23
N ASN A 71 -3.73 23.84 -7.13
CA ASN A 71 -3.49 25.17 -6.54
C ASN A 71 -2.10 25.75 -6.84
N LEU A 72 -1.15 24.92 -7.30
CA LEU A 72 0.19 25.38 -7.68
C LEU A 72 0.11 26.26 -8.93
N ASP A 73 0.89 27.34 -8.95
CA ASP A 73 0.93 28.22 -10.10
C ASP A 73 1.55 27.49 -11.32
N PRO A 74 1.08 27.78 -12.55
CA PRO A 74 1.58 27.12 -13.74
C PRO A 74 2.97 27.60 -14.18
N LEU A 75 3.57 28.60 -13.50
CA LEU A 75 4.91 29.11 -13.81
C LEU A 75 6.00 28.36 -13.04
N THR A 76 5.63 27.62 -11.98
CA THR A 76 6.54 26.75 -11.24
C THR A 76 6.93 25.57 -12.13
N PRO A 77 8.23 25.44 -12.47
CA PRO A 77 8.67 24.34 -13.30
C PRO A 77 8.63 23.03 -12.52
N VAL A 78 8.53 21.91 -13.22
CA VAL A 78 8.61 20.58 -12.59
C VAL A 78 9.95 20.40 -11.88
N VAL A 79 11.05 20.71 -12.56
CA VAL A 79 12.42 20.74 -12.03
C VAL A 79 13.13 22.01 -12.47
N VAL A 80 14.11 22.48 -11.70
CA VAL A 80 14.88 23.67 -12.02
C VAL A 80 16.21 23.27 -12.64
N THR A 81 16.39 23.63 -13.92
CA THR A 81 17.62 23.37 -14.68
C THR A 81 18.35 24.66 -15.10
N ASP A 82 17.66 25.81 -15.06
CA ASP A 82 18.22 27.10 -15.42
C ASP A 82 19.26 27.57 -14.38
N PRO A 83 20.55 27.75 -14.76
CA PRO A 83 21.58 28.23 -13.86
C PRO A 83 21.26 29.57 -13.20
N ALA A 84 20.55 30.47 -13.89
CA ALA A 84 20.16 31.75 -13.32
C ALA A 84 19.22 31.57 -12.12
N ARG A 85 18.24 30.66 -12.22
CA ARG A 85 17.34 30.32 -11.11
C ARG A 85 18.04 29.54 -10.00
N LEU A 86 18.95 28.62 -10.34
CA LEU A 86 19.73 27.88 -9.35
C LEU A 86 20.64 28.80 -8.51
N SER A 87 21.03 29.96 -9.06
CA SER A 87 21.82 30.97 -8.33
C SER A 87 21.00 31.86 -7.39
N GLN A 88 19.67 31.71 -7.38
CA GLN A 88 18.74 32.49 -6.56
C GLN A 88 18.19 31.68 -5.38
N PHE A 89 17.65 32.36 -4.37
CA PHE A 89 16.95 31.71 -3.27
C PHE A 89 15.70 30.97 -3.79
N PRO A 90 15.34 29.77 -3.26
CA PRO A 90 16.03 29.03 -2.19
C PRO A 90 17.22 28.18 -2.69
N TYR A 91 17.36 27.95 -3.99
CA TYR A 91 18.32 26.99 -4.57
C TYR A 91 19.80 27.31 -4.36
N ASN A 92 20.13 28.57 -4.04
CA ASN A 92 21.47 28.98 -3.66
C ASN A 92 21.85 28.68 -2.20
N GLN A 93 20.93 28.10 -1.43
CA GLN A 93 21.15 27.65 -0.05
C GLN A 93 21.46 26.15 0.00
N ASP A 94 22.21 25.73 1.02
CA ASP A 94 22.44 24.30 1.33
C ASP A 94 21.23 23.70 2.07
N LEU A 95 20.14 23.51 1.32
CA LEU A 95 18.90 22.91 1.82
C LEU A 95 18.70 21.51 1.22
N PRO A 96 18.02 20.60 1.94
CA PRO A 96 17.79 19.22 1.50
C PRO A 96 16.72 19.13 0.41
N PHE A 97 16.97 19.71 -0.76
CA PHE A 97 16.04 19.63 -1.88
C PHE A 97 15.89 18.19 -2.37
N LEU A 98 14.64 17.77 -2.59
CA LEU A 98 14.39 16.56 -3.36
C LEU A 98 14.75 16.82 -4.82
N ARG A 99 15.34 15.80 -5.45
CA ARG A 99 15.88 15.88 -6.81
C ARG A 99 15.30 14.79 -7.69
N ASP A 100 15.24 15.07 -8.97
CA ASP A 100 14.94 14.07 -9.99
C ASP A 100 16.11 13.09 -10.18
N ALA A 101 15.94 12.12 -11.08
CA ALA A 101 16.97 11.15 -11.41
C ALA A 101 18.25 11.75 -12.03
N SER A 102 18.17 12.98 -12.55
CA SER A 102 19.31 13.72 -13.12
C SER A 102 20.00 14.63 -12.09
N GLY A 103 19.51 14.67 -10.85
CA GLY A 103 20.03 15.51 -9.78
C GLY A 103 19.49 16.95 -9.79
N ASN A 104 18.50 17.27 -10.62
CA ASN A 104 17.89 18.60 -10.64
C ASN A 104 16.88 18.74 -9.50
N PRO A 105 16.89 19.85 -8.74
CA PRO A 105 15.92 20.05 -7.66
C PRO A 105 14.52 20.29 -8.23
N TYR A 106 13.49 19.80 -7.53
CA TYR A 106 12.11 20.10 -7.89
C TYR A 106 11.79 21.59 -7.74
N GLY A 107 10.87 22.10 -8.57
CA GLY A 107 10.42 23.49 -8.52
C GLY A 107 9.71 23.82 -7.21
N ILE A 108 10.01 24.99 -6.65
CA ILE A 108 9.36 25.58 -5.48
C ILE A 108 8.80 26.93 -5.92
N SER A 109 7.49 27.10 -5.78
CA SER A 109 6.81 28.34 -6.13
C SER A 109 7.26 29.48 -5.22
N GLN A 110 7.39 30.69 -5.79
CA GLN A 110 7.61 31.93 -5.04
C GLN A 110 6.31 32.71 -4.85
N GLN A 111 5.24 32.32 -5.54
CA GLN A 111 3.94 33.00 -5.56
C GLN A 111 2.92 32.28 -4.69
N VAL A 112 3.06 30.96 -4.56
CA VAL A 112 2.19 30.10 -3.76
C VAL A 112 3.05 29.40 -2.71
N ALA A 113 2.68 29.52 -1.44
CA ALA A 113 3.43 28.96 -0.31
C ALA A 113 2.53 28.04 0.55
N GLN A 114 2.92 27.75 1.80
CA GLN A 114 2.18 26.94 2.78
C GLN A 114 2.13 25.43 2.49
N GLU A 115 0.96 24.86 2.27
CA GLU A 115 0.81 23.40 2.08
C GLU A 115 0.86 23.01 0.60
N ILE A 116 0.98 23.99 -0.30
CA ILE A 116 1.06 23.74 -1.74
C ILE A 116 2.53 23.52 -2.13
N ILE A 117 2.83 22.30 -2.55
CA ILE A 117 4.19 21.83 -2.85
C ILE A 117 4.20 21.13 -4.21
N ASN A 118 5.37 20.98 -4.81
CA ASN A 118 5.47 20.24 -6.07
C ASN A 118 4.99 18.77 -5.88
N PRO A 119 3.93 18.33 -6.58
CA PRO A 119 3.37 16.98 -6.38
C PRO A 119 4.39 15.87 -6.65
N LEU A 120 5.34 16.06 -7.58
CA LEU A 120 6.37 15.06 -7.85
C LEU A 120 7.42 15.02 -6.75
N ALA A 121 7.73 16.16 -6.12
CA ALA A 121 8.56 16.18 -4.93
C ALA A 121 7.86 15.47 -3.75
N TYR A 122 6.55 15.67 -3.59
CA TYR A 122 5.77 14.96 -2.58
C TYR A 122 5.87 13.44 -2.75
N ILE A 123 5.75 12.93 -3.98
CA ILE A 123 5.90 11.50 -4.27
C ILE A 123 7.24 10.99 -3.75
N LYS A 124 8.33 11.71 -3.98
CA LYS A 124 9.67 11.33 -3.49
C LYS A 124 9.77 11.19 -1.98
N THR A 125 8.96 11.90 -1.20
CA THR A 125 8.95 11.77 0.27
C THR A 125 8.38 10.46 0.77
N ARG A 126 7.62 9.75 -0.07
CA ARG A 126 6.87 8.54 0.30
C ARG A 126 7.27 7.29 -0.48
N LEU A 127 8.20 7.41 -1.42
CA LEU A 127 8.66 6.27 -2.20
C LEU A 127 9.21 5.17 -1.30
N GLY A 128 8.78 3.94 -1.55
CA GLY A 128 9.18 2.76 -0.78
C GLY A 128 8.35 2.51 0.47
N ASN A 129 7.46 3.43 0.86
CA ASN A 129 6.58 3.20 2.00
C ASN A 129 5.46 2.23 1.61
N PHE A 130 5.12 1.29 2.50
CA PHE A 130 3.97 0.42 2.31
C PHE A 130 3.44 -0.09 3.65
N GLY A 131 2.13 -0.25 3.72
CA GLY A 131 1.46 -1.06 4.72
C GLY A 131 1.33 -2.50 4.24
N TYR A 132 1.34 -3.46 5.16
CA TYR A 132 1.08 -4.85 4.84
C TYR A 132 0.17 -5.51 5.86
N SER A 133 -0.52 -6.57 5.43
CA SER A 133 -1.24 -7.46 6.34
C SER A 133 -1.20 -8.91 5.86
N ASP A 134 -1.03 -9.82 6.80
CA ASP A 134 -1.16 -11.26 6.64
C ASP A 134 -2.39 -11.73 7.38
N ASN A 135 -3.28 -12.44 6.70
CA ASN A 135 -4.47 -13.03 7.31
C ASN A 135 -4.47 -14.53 7.06
N PHE A 136 -4.51 -15.29 8.15
CA PHE A 136 -4.68 -16.73 8.17
C PHE A 136 -6.06 -17.03 8.74
N VAL A 137 -6.87 -17.76 7.99
CA VAL A 137 -8.19 -18.23 8.42
C VAL A 137 -8.26 -19.70 8.09
N GLY A 138 -8.63 -20.52 9.06
CA GLY A 138 -8.86 -21.92 8.78
C GLY A 138 -9.81 -22.56 9.75
N ASN A 139 -10.37 -23.69 9.35
CA ASN A 139 -11.14 -24.55 10.23
C ASN A 139 -10.93 -26.01 9.85
N THR A 140 -11.02 -26.86 10.85
CA THR A 140 -11.01 -28.32 10.69
C THR A 140 -12.24 -28.89 11.36
N TYR A 141 -12.80 -29.94 10.78
CA TYR A 141 -13.96 -30.62 11.34
C TYR A 141 -13.81 -32.13 11.25
N LEU A 142 -14.46 -32.80 12.18
CA LEU A 142 -14.58 -34.25 12.23
C LEU A 142 -16.06 -34.60 12.33
N GLU A 143 -16.53 -35.42 11.38
CA GLU A 143 -17.87 -35.96 11.31
C GLU A 143 -17.82 -37.46 11.55
N ALA A 144 -18.57 -37.94 12.54
CA ALA A 144 -18.73 -39.35 12.84
C ALA A 144 -20.20 -39.76 12.70
N GLU A 145 -20.46 -40.88 12.02
CA GLU A 145 -21.77 -41.51 11.88
C GLU A 145 -21.71 -42.95 12.42
N PRO A 146 -21.72 -43.15 13.76
CA PRO A 146 -21.52 -44.48 14.35
C PRO A 146 -22.65 -45.46 14.02
N ILE A 147 -23.86 -44.94 13.78
CA ILE A 147 -25.05 -45.66 13.35
C ILE A 147 -25.68 -44.83 12.23
N GLU A 148 -26.18 -45.51 11.19
CA GLU A 148 -26.83 -44.88 10.03
C GLU A 148 -27.91 -43.89 10.48
N GLY A 149 -27.78 -42.64 10.04
CA GLY A 149 -28.69 -41.54 10.37
C GLY A 149 -28.34 -40.74 11.63
N LEU A 150 -27.31 -41.12 12.41
CA LEU A 150 -26.85 -40.37 13.58
C LEU A 150 -25.47 -39.74 13.35
N VAL A 151 -25.44 -38.47 12.94
CA VAL A 151 -24.20 -37.73 12.62
C VAL A 151 -23.79 -36.80 13.77
N PHE A 152 -22.59 -37.01 14.31
CA PHE A 152 -21.92 -36.10 15.22
C PHE A 152 -20.87 -35.29 14.47
N ARG A 153 -20.91 -33.96 14.58
CA ARG A 153 -19.91 -33.06 13.99
C ARG A 153 -19.25 -32.20 15.04
N SER A 154 -17.92 -32.20 15.05
CA SER A 154 -17.10 -31.25 15.80
C SER A 154 -16.35 -30.35 14.81
N ASN A 155 -16.25 -29.05 15.09
CA ASN A 155 -15.58 -28.08 14.23
C ASN A 155 -14.71 -27.14 15.09
N LEU A 156 -13.47 -26.90 14.67
CA LEU A 156 -12.52 -26.01 15.30
C LEU A 156 -12.04 -24.99 14.28
N GLY A 157 -12.22 -23.70 14.57
CA GLY A 157 -11.81 -22.59 13.72
C GLY A 157 -10.71 -21.74 14.35
N VAL A 158 -9.81 -21.23 13.51
CA VAL A 158 -8.71 -20.32 13.90
C VAL A 158 -8.67 -19.15 12.92
N LYS A 159 -8.42 -17.95 13.46
CA LYS A 159 -8.11 -16.75 12.69
C LYS A 159 -6.94 -16.02 13.32
N LEU A 160 -5.91 -15.74 12.52
CA LEU A 160 -4.74 -14.95 12.91
C LEU A 160 -4.53 -13.84 11.89
N SER A 161 -4.21 -12.65 12.37
CA SER A 161 -3.95 -11.48 11.54
C SER A 161 -2.70 -10.77 12.05
N TYR A 162 -1.76 -10.48 11.15
CA TYR A 162 -0.59 -9.66 11.41
C TYR A 162 -0.62 -8.47 10.45
N TRP A 163 -0.19 -7.30 10.91
CA TRP A 163 -0.13 -6.10 10.09
C TRP A 163 0.96 -5.18 10.59
N GLY A 164 1.39 -4.29 9.72
CA GLY A 164 2.38 -3.27 10.04
C GLY A 164 2.69 -2.41 8.83
N ASP A 165 3.59 -1.47 9.03
CA ASP A 165 3.98 -0.50 8.02
C ASP A 165 5.50 -0.41 7.96
N GLU A 166 6.03 -0.29 6.75
CA GLU A 166 7.41 0.12 6.50
C GLU A 166 7.36 1.56 5.97
N THR A 167 7.97 2.47 6.72
CA THR A 167 7.92 3.90 6.41
C THR A 167 9.29 4.55 6.54
N PHE A 168 9.58 5.39 5.56
CA PHE A 168 10.75 6.23 5.48
C PHE A 168 10.33 7.59 4.93
N THR A 169 10.82 8.65 5.56
CA THR A 169 10.69 10.01 5.04
C THR A 169 12.08 10.60 4.97
N PRO A 170 12.61 10.88 3.78
CA PRO A 170 13.91 11.53 3.66
C PRO A 170 13.84 12.93 4.25
N ILE A 171 14.96 13.41 4.80
CA ILE A 171 15.08 14.84 5.14
C ILE A 171 14.87 15.62 3.84
N ASN A 172 13.94 16.58 3.86
CA ASN A 172 13.52 17.28 2.66
C ASN A 172 13.20 18.76 2.94
N TYR A 173 13.31 19.58 1.89
CA TYR A 173 12.85 20.96 1.84
C TYR A 173 11.95 21.13 0.61
N LEU A 174 10.67 21.42 0.85
CA LEU A 174 9.63 21.48 -0.19
C LEU A 174 9.10 22.89 -0.41
N ASN A 175 9.19 23.76 0.59
CA ASN A 175 8.98 25.20 0.47
C ASN A 175 9.54 25.95 1.69
N ALA A 176 9.59 27.29 1.58
CA ALA A 176 9.61 28.17 2.73
C ALA A 176 8.15 28.30 3.19
N SER A 177 7.87 27.96 4.45
CA SER A 177 6.51 27.94 5.04
C SER A 177 5.59 29.07 4.61
#